data_AF-A0A820KAM1-F1
#
_entry.id   AF-A0A820KAM1-F1
#
_cell.length_a   1.000
_cell.length_b   1.000
_cell.length_c   1.000
_cell.angle_alpha   90.00
_cell.angle_beta   90.00
_cell.angle_gamma   90.00
#
_symmetry.space_group_name_H-M   'P 1'
#
loop_
_entity.id
_entity.type
_entity.pdbx_description
1 polymer ?
#
loop_
_entity_poly.entity_id
_entity_poly.type
_entity_poly.pdbx_seq_one_letter_code
_entity_poly.pdbx_strand_id
1 'polypeptide(L)'
;MNKDISYINSTHGKRQLIFHGARYCVKQNNVNSTLWRCTKENCPASVSVSHNDIIIRVNENHAHFIDLNHIKVLELRHKLKHQAETSSDPIEKIVEFSYANMITKEKITDSVVKLPTVKTLKNTVTKQRRKTRPPLPKLLDDLAFPLPLLYTLTENNNRFLLFDGLLGGKRGLIFSSEHDIEYLAYQKWWYADGTFYTSPSIFYQIYSIHAFDEGLSTPCVFALLADKLEPTYHDLFSILMNRIKEKSNTIQLECITIDYELAVKNVFDKHYPHIKVKGCLFHYGKALFRKFMNLNLKKAYQDDESLRIWFRSFAAIALLPETNMDEANHYLRSTKPLLYEKEIILFLDYHDKTYGINSRFPPTMYNHYRNLNPRTTNYLEGRHNRWKKRSTKPHNDIYMCIDMFKHEQLLASDERQRHEAGAAPPKRRKKTLIAEESLSRLWDKLEKNQITRDKFLKGAGLRYFQYMKIE
;
A
#
# COMPACT_ATOMS: atom_id res chain seq x y z
N MET A 1 -37.24 36.33 8.74
CA MET A 1 -36.44 35.63 7.71
C MET A 1 -35.30 36.53 7.30
N ASN A 2 -34.07 36.20 7.73
CA ASN A 2 -32.82 36.28 6.96
C ASN A 2 -31.68 35.89 7.90
N LYS A 3 -31.36 34.59 7.87
CA LYS A 3 -30.24 33.96 8.59
C LYS A 3 -28.93 34.25 7.86
N ASP A 4 -28.52 35.51 7.80
CA ASP A 4 -27.25 35.89 7.15
C ASP A 4 -26.12 36.15 8.16
N ILE A 5 -26.22 35.46 9.31
CA ILE A 5 -25.14 35.39 10.28
C ILE A 5 -24.52 33.99 10.28
N SER A 6 -23.19 33.96 10.26
CA SER A 6 -22.42 32.74 10.48
C SER A 6 -21.25 33.02 11.42
N TYR A 7 -20.64 31.97 11.96
CA TYR A 7 -19.56 32.10 12.93
C TYR A 7 -18.30 31.43 12.41
N ILE A 8 -17.16 32.05 12.67
CA ILE A 8 -15.85 31.50 12.37
C ILE A 8 -14.87 31.80 13.49
N ASN A 9 -13.89 30.94 13.72
CA ASN A 9 -12.80 31.22 14.64
C ASN A 9 -11.68 31.98 13.94
N SER A 10 -11.14 33.00 14.62
CA SER A 10 -9.96 33.72 14.15
C SER A 10 -8.72 32.81 14.12
N THR A 11 -7.61 33.31 13.55
CA THR A 11 -6.33 32.59 13.56
C THR A 11 -5.85 32.19 14.96
N HIS A 12 -6.21 32.97 15.97
CA HIS A 12 -5.91 32.77 17.38
C HIS A 12 -7.02 32.02 18.17
N GLY A 13 -8.04 31.49 17.49
CA GLY A 13 -9.08 30.68 18.11
C GLY A 13 -10.23 31.45 18.78
N LYS A 14 -10.27 32.79 18.65
CA LYS A 14 -11.39 33.59 19.16
C LYS A 14 -12.58 33.57 18.21
N ARG A 15 -13.80 33.37 18.72
CA ARG A 15 -15.05 33.39 17.94
C ARG A 15 -15.25 34.77 17.29
N GLN A 16 -15.60 34.76 16.00
CA GLN A 16 -15.94 35.93 15.20
C GLN A 16 -17.30 35.71 14.54
N LEU A 17 -18.06 36.78 14.40
CA LEU A 17 -19.31 36.83 13.66
C LEU A 17 -19.01 37.28 12.22
N ILE A 18 -19.59 36.58 11.26
CA ILE A 18 -19.65 36.99 9.86
C ILE A 18 -21.08 37.48 9.61
N PHE A 19 -21.18 38.71 9.11
CA PHE A 19 -22.45 39.32 8.74
C PHE A 19 -22.23 40.24 7.54
N HIS A 20 -23.04 40.06 6.49
CA HIS A 20 -22.91 40.76 5.20
C HIS A 20 -21.47 40.82 4.66
N GLY A 21 -20.73 39.71 4.78
CA GLY A 21 -19.35 39.59 4.29
C GLY A 21 -18.27 40.30 5.14
N ALA A 22 -18.66 41.03 6.18
CA ALA A 22 -17.74 41.64 7.13
C ALA A 22 -17.52 40.76 8.37
N ARG A 23 -16.34 40.90 8.99
CA ARG A 23 -15.97 40.17 10.22
C ARG A 23 -16.06 41.07 11.44
N TYR A 24 -16.68 40.54 12.49
CA TYR A 24 -16.84 41.20 13.77
C TYR A 24 -16.25 40.36 14.91
N CYS A 25 -15.62 41.03 15.88
CA CYS A 25 -15.16 40.42 17.13
C CYS A 25 -16.03 40.86 18.31
N VAL A 26 -16.09 40.05 19.36
CA VAL A 26 -16.82 40.37 20.57
C VAL A 26 -16.28 41.67 21.18
N LYS A 27 -17.15 42.65 21.37
CA LYS A 27 -16.87 43.89 22.10
C LYS A 27 -17.37 43.77 23.55
N GLN A 28 -18.59 43.25 23.72
CA GLN A 28 -19.24 43.16 25.03
C GLN A 28 -20.31 42.06 25.02
N ASN A 29 -20.39 41.29 26.10
CA ASN A 29 -21.50 40.37 26.35
C ASN A 29 -22.48 41.05 27.32
N ASN A 30 -23.75 41.13 26.94
CA ASN A 30 -24.85 41.63 27.74
C ASN A 30 -25.73 40.46 28.20
N VAL A 31 -26.65 40.72 29.12
CA VAL A 31 -27.54 39.71 29.72
C VAL A 31 -28.25 38.83 28.67
N ASN A 32 -28.77 39.45 27.60
CA ASN A 32 -29.54 38.74 26.55
C ASN A 32 -28.95 38.85 25.14
N SER A 33 -27.75 39.46 25.00
CA SER A 33 -27.17 39.71 23.68
C SER A 33 -25.65 39.86 23.70
N THR A 34 -25.01 39.63 22.58
CA THR A 34 -23.60 39.93 22.37
C THR A 34 -23.46 41.10 21.39
N LEU A 35 -22.71 42.14 21.79
CA LEU A 35 -22.31 43.24 20.92
C LEU A 35 -20.98 42.89 20.24
N TRP A 36 -21.02 42.88 18.92
CA TRP A 36 -19.91 42.60 18.04
C TRP A 36 -19.46 43.89 17.35
N ARG A 37 -18.15 44.12 17.25
CA ARG A 37 -17.58 45.28 16.54
C ARG A 37 -16.73 44.82 15.35
N CYS A 38 -16.66 45.62 14.30
CA CYS A 38 -15.85 45.27 13.14
C CYS A 38 -14.38 45.04 13.54
N THR A 39 -13.75 44.07 12.89
CA THR A 39 -12.36 43.67 13.17
C THR A 39 -11.31 44.64 12.61
N LYS A 40 -11.69 45.58 11.74
CA LYS A 40 -10.78 46.59 11.19
C LYS A 40 -10.60 47.74 12.18
N GLU A 41 -9.36 48.18 12.34
CA GLU A 41 -9.04 49.33 13.18
C GLU A 41 -9.81 50.57 12.71
N ASN A 42 -10.27 51.37 13.66
CA ASN A 42 -11.01 52.62 13.42
C ASN A 42 -12.30 52.47 12.60
N CYS A 43 -12.86 51.25 12.47
CA CYS A 43 -14.14 51.03 11.83
C CYS A 43 -15.30 51.12 12.86
N PRO A 44 -16.32 51.97 12.63
CA PRO A 44 -17.42 52.15 13.59
C PRO A 44 -18.52 51.09 13.49
N ALA A 45 -18.48 50.21 12.49
CA ALA A 45 -19.50 49.19 12.26
C ALA A 45 -19.62 48.18 13.44
N SER A 46 -20.85 47.86 13.82
CA SER A 46 -21.16 46.96 14.94
C SER A 46 -22.50 46.26 14.78
N VAL A 47 -22.62 45.04 15.32
CA VAL A 47 -23.84 44.23 15.27
C VAL A 47 -24.14 43.70 16.67
N SER A 48 -25.37 43.85 17.15
CA SER A 48 -25.85 43.21 18.39
C SER A 48 -26.70 42.01 18.02
N VAL A 49 -26.34 40.82 18.52
CA VAL A 49 -27.04 39.56 18.25
C VAL A 49 -27.51 38.96 19.57
N SER A 50 -28.77 38.53 19.64
CA SER A 50 -29.32 37.79 20.79
C SER A 50 -28.69 36.41 20.94
N HIS A 51 -28.84 35.77 22.10
CA HIS A 51 -28.40 34.38 22.28
C HIS A 51 -29.12 33.37 21.37
N ASN A 52 -30.29 33.73 20.82
CA ASN A 52 -31.04 32.93 19.86
C ASN A 52 -30.72 33.29 18.41
N ASP A 53 -29.56 33.91 18.15
CA ASP A 53 -29.08 34.24 16.80
C ASP A 53 -29.99 35.23 16.03
N ILE A 54 -30.81 36.00 16.76
CA ILE A 54 -31.62 37.09 16.20
C ILE A 54 -30.84 38.40 16.28
N ILE A 55 -30.73 39.11 15.16
CA ILE A 55 -30.12 40.44 15.08
C ILE A 55 -31.01 41.45 15.81
N ILE A 56 -30.45 42.16 16.78
CA ILE A 56 -31.15 43.16 17.60
C ILE A 56 -30.87 44.59 17.10
N ARG A 57 -29.61 44.89 16.78
CA ARG A 57 -29.19 46.22 16.28
C ARG A 57 -28.02 46.07 15.31
N VAL A 58 -27.99 46.89 14.27
CA VAL A 58 -26.93 46.91 13.26
C VAL A 58 -26.49 48.34 13.00
N ASN A 59 -25.19 48.56 12.94
CA ASN A 59 -24.56 49.74 12.39
C ASN A 59 -23.60 49.28 11.29
N GLU A 60 -23.97 49.44 10.03
CA GLU A 60 -23.20 48.97 8.85
C GLU A 60 -22.27 50.04 8.27
N ASN A 61 -22.01 51.13 8.99
CA ASN A 61 -21.12 52.20 8.51
C ASN A 61 -19.65 51.72 8.50
N HIS A 62 -19.26 51.01 7.46
CA HIS A 62 -17.89 50.58 7.23
C HIS A 62 -17.07 51.71 6.61
N ALA A 63 -16.03 52.16 7.32
CA ALA A 63 -15.05 53.13 6.80
C ALA A 63 -13.96 52.46 5.94
N HIS A 64 -14.24 51.28 5.37
CA HIS A 64 -13.30 50.50 4.58
C HIS A 64 -14.03 49.59 3.60
N PHE A 65 -13.35 49.17 2.54
CA PHE A 65 -13.87 48.13 1.65
C PHE A 65 -13.96 46.77 2.36
N ILE A 66 -15.04 46.02 2.13
CA ILE A 66 -15.25 44.69 2.69
C ILE A 66 -14.52 43.66 1.81
N ASP A 67 -13.43 43.11 2.34
CA ASP A 67 -12.62 42.11 1.64
C ASP A 67 -13.15 40.68 1.88
N LEU A 68 -14.01 40.22 0.98
CA LEU A 68 -14.59 38.87 1.02
C LEU A 68 -13.54 37.75 0.94
N ASN A 69 -12.37 38.02 0.34
CA ASN A 69 -11.31 37.00 0.21
C ASN A 69 -10.72 36.62 1.58
N HIS A 70 -10.76 37.52 2.57
CA HIS A 70 -10.27 37.22 3.91
C HIS A 70 -11.11 36.13 4.61
N ILE A 71 -12.41 36.06 4.35
CA ILE A 71 -13.28 35.00 4.90
C ILE A 71 -12.88 33.65 4.29
N LYS A 72 -12.78 33.57 2.96
CA LYS A 72 -12.34 32.36 2.24
C LYS A 72 -10.97 31.85 2.72
N VAL A 73 -10.02 32.77 2.99
CA VAL A 73 -8.70 32.40 3.55
C VAL A 73 -8.81 31.80 4.96
N LEU A 74 -9.71 32.30 5.81
CA LEU A 74 -9.94 31.73 7.13
C LEU A 74 -10.60 30.36 7.06
N GLU A 75 -11.60 30.19 6.19
CA GLU A 75 -12.26 28.91 5.92
C GLU A 75 -11.25 27.87 5.43
N LEU A 76 -10.39 28.23 4.47
CA LEU A 76 -9.29 27.39 4.01
C LEU A 76 -8.38 26.98 5.18
N ARG A 77 -7.96 27.93 6.02
CA ARG A 77 -7.11 27.62 7.19
C ARG A 77 -7.81 26.71 8.19
N HIS A 78 -9.10 26.90 8.44
CA HIS A 78 -9.87 26.05 9.34
C HIS A 78 -9.98 24.62 8.79
N LYS A 79 -10.33 24.50 7.51
CA LYS A 79 -10.34 23.22 6.79
C LYS A 79 -8.99 22.52 6.86
N LEU A 80 -7.90 23.24 6.61
CA LEU A 80 -6.54 22.70 6.67
C LEU A 80 -6.15 22.27 8.09
N LYS A 81 -6.54 23.01 9.13
CA LYS A 81 -6.31 22.62 10.53
C LYS A 81 -7.09 21.35 10.88
N HIS A 82 -8.36 21.27 10.50
CA HIS A 82 -9.18 20.07 10.71
C HIS A 82 -8.60 18.85 9.97
N GLN A 83 -8.16 19.02 8.72
CA GLN A 83 -7.48 17.95 7.97
C GLN A 83 -6.12 17.58 8.57
N ALA A 84 -5.42 18.52 9.20
CA ALA A 84 -4.18 18.23 9.92
C ALA A 84 -4.40 17.22 11.06
N GLU A 85 -5.56 17.29 11.71
CA GLU A 85 -5.94 16.46 12.86
C GLU A 85 -6.49 15.10 12.44
N THR A 86 -7.30 15.09 11.37
CA THR A 86 -8.09 13.91 10.97
C THR A 86 -7.48 13.11 9.83
N SER A 87 -6.68 13.72 8.95
CA SER A 87 -6.06 13.03 7.82
C SER A 87 -4.59 12.75 8.09
N SER A 88 -4.12 11.63 7.55
CA SER A 88 -2.73 11.21 7.55
C SER A 88 -2.04 11.39 6.22
N ASP A 89 -2.70 12.01 5.24
CA ASP A 89 -2.09 12.30 3.95
C ASP A 89 -0.90 13.25 4.10
N PRO A 90 0.08 13.21 3.18
CA PRO A 90 1.18 14.16 3.19
C PRO A 90 0.70 15.62 3.24
N ILE A 91 1.39 16.45 4.03
CA ILE A 91 1.04 17.87 4.22
C ILE A 91 1.02 18.59 2.87
N GLU A 92 1.94 18.23 1.98
CA GLU A 92 2.02 18.77 0.64
C GLU A 92 0.71 18.55 -0.14
N LYS A 93 0.18 17.32 -0.12
CA LYS A 93 -1.06 16.99 -0.82
C LYS A 93 -2.27 17.70 -0.24
N ILE A 94 -2.40 17.73 1.08
CA ILE A 94 -3.52 18.39 1.76
C ILE A 94 -3.57 19.88 1.40
N VAL A 95 -2.42 20.54 1.47
CA VAL A 95 -2.32 21.98 1.20
C VAL A 95 -2.51 22.27 -0.28
N GLU A 96 -1.82 21.56 -1.18
CA GLU A 96 -1.88 21.81 -2.63
C GLU A 96 -3.27 21.52 -3.19
N PHE A 97 -3.90 20.42 -2.77
CA PHE A 97 -5.28 20.11 -3.18
C PHE A 97 -6.26 21.18 -2.71
N SER A 98 -6.17 21.60 -1.44
CA SER A 98 -7.08 22.62 -0.90
C SER A 98 -6.85 24.00 -1.54
N TYR A 99 -5.59 24.35 -1.80
CA TYR A 99 -5.21 25.60 -2.46
C TYR A 99 -5.65 25.64 -3.93
N ALA A 100 -5.47 24.55 -4.68
CA ALA A 100 -5.92 24.45 -6.07
C ALA A 100 -7.45 24.51 -6.19
N ASN A 101 -8.19 23.86 -5.28
CA ASN A 101 -9.65 23.96 -5.24
C ASN A 101 -10.12 25.39 -4.97
N MET A 102 -9.44 26.13 -4.08
CA MET A 102 -9.76 27.53 -3.79
C MET A 102 -9.56 28.41 -5.03
N ILE A 103 -8.47 28.24 -5.77
CA ILE A 103 -8.21 29.00 -7.00
C ILE A 103 -9.24 28.70 -8.09
N THR A 104 -9.52 27.41 -8.33
CA THR A 104 -10.31 26.97 -9.49
C THR A 104 -11.82 27.08 -9.28
N LYS A 105 -12.34 26.76 -8.09
CA LYS A 105 -13.79 26.70 -7.83
C LYS A 105 -14.35 27.99 -7.25
N GLU A 106 -13.57 28.73 -6.46
CA GLU A 106 -14.07 29.90 -5.72
C GLU A 106 -13.84 31.23 -6.46
N LYS A 107 -13.37 31.20 -7.72
CA LYS A 107 -13.12 32.34 -8.63
C LYS A 107 -12.46 33.52 -7.91
N ILE A 108 -11.27 33.33 -7.35
CA ILE A 108 -10.45 34.43 -6.83
C ILE A 108 -9.67 35.02 -8.00
N THR A 109 -10.32 35.87 -8.80
CA THR A 109 -9.73 36.43 -10.03
C THR A 109 -8.96 37.73 -9.81
N ASP A 110 -9.28 38.54 -8.78
CA ASP A 110 -8.78 39.94 -8.75
C ASP A 110 -7.84 40.32 -7.59
N SER A 111 -7.37 39.40 -6.75
CA SER A 111 -6.39 39.74 -5.69
C SER A 111 -5.56 38.54 -5.20
N VAL A 112 -4.86 37.86 -6.10
CA VAL A 112 -3.90 36.76 -5.78
C VAL A 112 -2.85 37.20 -4.74
N VAL A 113 -2.54 38.50 -4.66
CA VAL A 113 -1.54 39.10 -3.75
C VAL A 113 -1.87 38.90 -2.26
N LYS A 114 -3.14 38.66 -1.89
CA LYS A 114 -3.55 38.49 -0.48
C LYS A 114 -3.67 37.04 -0.02
N LEU A 115 -3.46 36.06 -0.91
CA LEU A 115 -3.51 34.66 -0.52
C LEU A 115 -2.24 34.29 0.28
N PRO A 116 -2.38 33.54 1.39
CA PRO A 116 -1.22 33.01 2.08
C PRO A 116 -0.47 32.07 1.15
N THR A 117 0.86 32.20 1.11
CA THR A 117 1.68 31.30 0.31
C THR A 117 1.48 29.85 0.73
N VAL A 118 1.61 28.93 -0.24
CA VAL A 118 1.58 27.48 0.01
C VAL A 118 2.56 27.10 1.14
N LYS A 119 3.74 27.72 1.19
CA LYS A 119 4.72 27.53 2.27
C LYS A 119 4.16 27.89 3.66
N THR A 120 3.47 29.01 3.79
CA THR A 120 2.84 29.45 5.05
C THR A 120 1.71 28.49 5.48
N LEU A 121 0.93 27.99 4.53
CA LEU A 121 -0.12 27.00 4.80
C LEU A 121 0.49 25.66 5.23
N LYS A 122 1.54 25.17 4.56
CA LYS A 122 2.29 23.97 4.95
C LYS A 122 2.83 24.09 6.38
N ASN A 123 3.41 25.23 6.74
CA ASN A 123 3.88 25.49 8.11
C ASN A 123 2.74 25.47 9.14
N THR A 124 1.57 26.01 8.79
CA THR A 124 0.40 26.01 9.66
C THR A 124 -0.11 24.60 9.93
N VAL A 125 -0.27 23.79 8.88
CA VAL A 125 -0.68 22.39 8.98
C VAL A 125 0.35 21.56 9.75
N THR A 126 1.64 21.79 9.50
CA THR A 126 2.74 21.12 10.23
C THR A 126 2.70 21.42 11.72
N LYS A 127 2.53 22.69 12.10
CA LYS A 127 2.41 23.09 13.51
C LYS A 127 1.17 22.50 14.15
N GLN A 128 0.05 22.42 13.43
CA GLN A 128 -1.18 21.82 13.96
C GLN A 128 -0.99 20.32 14.19
N ARG A 129 -0.43 19.58 13.22
CA ARG A 129 -0.13 18.15 13.35
C ARG A 129 0.79 17.84 14.54
N ARG A 130 1.81 18.66 14.77
CA ARG A 130 2.74 18.48 15.90
C ARG A 130 2.08 18.64 17.27
N LYS A 131 0.91 19.28 17.36
CA LYS A 131 0.16 19.41 18.61
C LYS A 131 -0.67 18.17 18.94
N THR A 132 -1.13 17.46 17.91
CA THR A 132 -2.07 16.33 18.07
C THR A 132 -1.42 14.97 17.88
N ARG A 133 -0.26 14.91 17.22
CA ARG A 133 0.49 13.67 16.99
C ARG A 133 1.71 13.60 17.90
N PRO A 134 2.12 12.39 18.31
CA PRO A 134 3.36 12.23 19.05
C PRO A 134 4.57 12.64 18.19
N PRO A 135 5.71 12.95 18.83
CA PRO A 135 6.93 13.28 18.10
C PRO A 135 7.32 12.14 17.16
N LEU A 136 7.87 12.50 15.99
CA LEU A 136 8.37 11.52 15.04
C LEU A 136 9.68 10.92 15.58
N PRO A 137 9.76 9.58 15.72
CA PRO A 137 10.99 8.92 16.13
C PRO A 137 12.06 9.06 15.05
N LYS A 138 13.31 9.28 15.44
CA LYS A 138 14.46 9.29 14.52
C LYS A 138 15.14 7.92 14.48
N LEU A 139 15.19 7.25 15.62
CA LEU A 139 15.67 5.89 15.81
C LEU A 139 14.54 4.98 16.28
N LEU A 140 14.74 3.66 16.16
CA LEU A 140 13.76 2.67 16.60
C LEU A 140 13.47 2.77 18.10
N ASP A 141 14.49 3.08 18.90
CA ASP A 141 14.38 3.24 20.35
C ASP A 141 13.64 4.52 20.77
N ASP A 142 13.53 5.52 19.87
CA ASP A 142 12.74 6.74 20.11
C ASP A 142 11.22 6.48 19.97
N LEU A 143 10.83 5.34 19.39
CA LEU A 143 9.43 5.03 19.19
C LEU A 143 8.76 4.76 20.54
N ALA A 144 7.64 5.42 20.82
CA ALA A 144 6.92 5.24 22.09
C ALA A 144 6.60 3.76 22.36
N PHE A 145 6.88 3.28 23.57
CA PHE A 145 6.52 1.95 24.05
C PHE A 145 5.78 2.07 25.40
N PRO A 146 4.51 1.64 25.50
CA PRO A 146 3.67 1.15 24.40
C PRO A 146 3.36 2.25 23.38
N LEU A 147 2.96 1.86 22.16
CA LEU A 147 2.44 2.79 21.17
C LEU A 147 1.20 3.54 21.71
N PRO A 148 1.00 4.82 21.34
CA PRO A 148 -0.20 5.56 21.74
C PRO A 148 -1.46 4.85 21.27
N LEU A 149 -2.51 4.82 22.11
CA LEU A 149 -3.76 4.08 21.88
C LEU A 149 -4.37 4.33 20.50
N LEU A 150 -4.31 5.56 20.00
CA LEU A 150 -4.78 5.89 18.66
C LEU A 150 -4.15 4.97 17.60
N TYR A 151 -2.87 4.62 17.72
CA TYR A 151 -2.15 3.79 16.74
C TYR A 151 -2.25 2.28 17.01
N THR A 152 -3.01 1.86 18.03
CA THR A 152 -3.23 0.45 18.36
C THR A 152 -4.59 -0.08 17.92
N LEU A 153 -5.44 0.78 17.35
CA LEU A 153 -6.83 0.50 16.99
C LEU A 153 -7.09 0.64 15.48
N THR A 154 -8.08 -0.09 14.95
CA THR A 154 -8.58 0.07 13.57
C THR A 154 -9.36 1.40 13.41
N GLU A 155 -9.80 1.72 12.20
CA GLU A 155 -10.73 2.86 11.96
C GLU A 155 -12.06 2.69 12.72
N ASN A 156 -12.46 1.45 13.01
CA ASN A 156 -13.68 1.12 13.75
C ASN A 156 -13.42 0.94 15.25
N ASN A 157 -12.28 1.41 15.77
CA ASN A 157 -11.88 1.32 17.18
C ASN A 157 -11.71 -0.10 17.76
N ASN A 158 -11.49 -1.11 16.91
CA ASN A 158 -11.17 -2.46 17.35
C ASN A 158 -9.66 -2.64 17.55
N ARG A 159 -9.22 -3.60 18.37
CA ARG A 159 -7.80 -3.91 18.52
C ARG A 159 -7.16 -4.23 17.16
N PHE A 160 -6.05 -3.57 16.87
CA PHE A 160 -5.32 -3.73 15.61
C PHE A 160 -3.83 -4.02 15.82
N LEU A 161 -3.19 -3.40 16.81
CA LEU A 161 -1.83 -3.79 17.20
C LEU A 161 -1.89 -5.16 17.87
N LEU A 162 -1.41 -6.17 17.14
CA LEU A 162 -1.36 -7.53 17.60
C LEU A 162 -0.14 -7.74 18.52
N PHE A 163 1.01 -7.22 18.10
CA PHE A 163 2.29 -7.37 18.81
C PHE A 163 3.16 -6.12 18.68
N ASP A 164 3.80 -5.73 19.79
CA ASP A 164 4.87 -4.74 19.87
C ASP A 164 5.92 -5.28 20.85
N GLY A 165 7.07 -5.68 20.32
CA GLY A 165 8.09 -6.40 21.09
C GLY A 165 9.27 -6.80 20.21
N LEU A 166 10.09 -7.74 20.67
CA LEU A 166 11.27 -8.18 19.92
C LEU A 166 10.91 -9.28 18.91
N LEU A 167 11.31 -9.09 17.66
CA LEU A 167 11.33 -10.08 16.58
C LEU A 167 12.79 -10.26 16.15
N GLY A 168 13.35 -11.45 16.32
CA GLY A 168 14.78 -11.70 16.02
C GLY A 168 15.74 -10.84 16.85
N GLY A 169 15.32 -10.43 18.06
CA GLY A 169 16.11 -9.58 18.96
C GLY A 169 16.03 -8.07 18.70
N LYS A 170 15.25 -7.61 17.71
CA LYS A 170 15.00 -6.18 17.45
C LYS A 170 13.52 -5.87 17.54
N ARG A 171 13.17 -4.65 17.95
CA ARG A 171 11.77 -4.27 18.05
C ARG A 171 11.07 -4.37 16.69
N GLY A 172 9.92 -5.02 16.66
CA GLY A 172 9.05 -5.18 15.51
C GLY A 172 7.59 -5.03 15.91
N LEU A 173 6.76 -4.62 14.96
CA LEU A 173 5.33 -4.40 15.18
C LEU A 173 4.53 -5.30 14.25
N ILE A 174 3.47 -5.93 14.76
CA ILE A 174 2.53 -6.73 13.96
C ILE A 174 1.14 -6.15 14.14
N PHE A 175 0.49 -5.84 13.03
CA PHE A 175 -0.87 -5.31 12.96
C PHE A 175 -1.79 -6.31 12.27
N SER A 176 -2.86 -6.68 12.94
CA SER A 176 -3.93 -7.54 12.43
C SER A 176 -5.13 -7.42 13.37
N SER A 177 -6.34 -7.31 12.83
CA SER A 177 -7.54 -7.39 13.66
C SER A 177 -7.85 -8.85 14.02
N GLU A 178 -8.68 -9.08 15.04
CA GLU A 178 -9.06 -10.45 15.40
C GLU A 178 -9.78 -11.17 14.25
N HIS A 179 -10.65 -10.45 13.53
CA HIS A 179 -11.32 -10.96 12.34
C HIS A 179 -10.34 -11.29 11.21
N ASP A 180 -9.25 -10.54 11.04
CA ASP A 180 -8.25 -10.84 10.02
C ASP A 180 -7.49 -12.15 10.33
N ILE A 181 -7.19 -12.38 11.61
CA ILE A 181 -6.57 -13.63 12.09
C ILE A 181 -7.51 -14.82 11.87
N GLU A 182 -8.77 -14.68 12.26
CA GLU A 182 -9.78 -15.73 12.08
C GLU A 182 -9.97 -16.04 10.59
N TYR A 183 -10.08 -15.00 9.75
CA TYR A 183 -10.21 -15.19 8.31
C TYR A 183 -8.99 -15.93 7.72
N LEU A 184 -7.77 -15.58 8.12
CA LEU A 184 -6.54 -16.27 7.70
C LEU A 184 -6.54 -17.76 8.08
N ALA A 185 -7.06 -18.10 9.26
CA ALA A 185 -7.11 -19.46 9.78
C ALA A 185 -7.86 -20.43 8.84
N TYR A 186 -8.90 -19.94 8.17
CA TYR A 186 -9.73 -20.71 7.25
C TYR A 186 -9.27 -20.66 5.79
N GLN A 187 -8.22 -19.89 5.48
CA GLN A 187 -7.72 -19.81 4.11
C GLN A 187 -6.63 -20.85 3.82
N LYS A 188 -6.79 -21.54 2.69
CA LYS A 188 -5.82 -22.51 2.17
C LYS A 188 -4.59 -21.88 1.53
N TRP A 189 -4.73 -20.66 1.01
CA TRP A 189 -3.73 -20.00 0.17
C TRP A 189 -3.35 -18.65 0.77
N TRP A 190 -2.09 -18.54 1.20
CA TRP A 190 -1.53 -17.28 1.66
C TRP A 190 -0.54 -16.73 0.64
N TYR A 191 -0.46 -15.40 0.56
CA TYR A 191 0.52 -14.68 -0.24
C TYR A 191 1.23 -13.66 0.63
N ALA A 192 2.55 -13.65 0.63
CA ALA A 192 3.31 -12.70 1.44
C ALA A 192 4.41 -12.01 0.63
N ASP A 193 4.59 -10.71 0.90
CA ASP A 193 5.55 -9.88 0.18
C ASP A 193 6.02 -8.70 1.04
N GLY A 194 7.28 -8.32 0.84
CA GLY A 194 7.96 -7.21 1.52
C GLY A 194 7.99 -5.95 0.64
N THR A 195 7.82 -4.78 1.24
CA THR A 195 8.00 -3.49 0.57
C THR A 195 8.86 -2.52 1.38
N PHE A 196 9.79 -1.87 0.67
CA PHE A 196 10.84 -1.03 1.27
C PHE A 196 10.55 0.46 1.11
N TYR A 197 10.05 0.88 -0.06
CA TYR A 197 9.92 2.29 -0.42
C TYR A 197 8.99 3.06 0.53
N THR A 198 7.91 2.42 0.95
CA THR A 198 6.89 3.03 1.83
C THR A 198 7.15 2.73 3.30
N SER A 199 8.13 1.89 3.63
CA SER A 199 8.49 1.56 5.00
C SER A 199 9.02 2.79 5.74
N PRO A 200 8.62 3.03 7.00
CA PRO A 200 9.25 4.04 7.83
C PRO A 200 10.75 3.81 7.95
N SER A 201 11.53 4.88 7.93
CA SER A 201 13.01 4.80 7.91
C SER A 201 13.62 4.12 9.13
N ILE A 202 12.87 4.03 10.23
CA ILE A 202 13.26 3.31 11.46
C ILE A 202 13.07 1.79 11.35
N PHE A 203 12.43 1.30 10.29
CA PHE A 203 12.24 -0.12 9.98
C PHE A 203 12.83 -0.45 8.61
N TYR A 204 13.29 -1.68 8.43
CA TYR A 204 13.85 -2.14 7.17
C TYR A 204 12.76 -2.32 6.10
N GLN A 205 11.61 -2.88 6.48
CA GLN A 205 10.53 -3.16 5.54
C GLN A 205 9.16 -3.21 6.21
N ILE A 206 8.13 -3.06 5.38
CA ILE A 206 6.78 -3.51 5.66
C ILE A 206 6.63 -4.90 5.04
N TYR A 207 6.25 -5.89 5.82
CA TYR A 207 5.92 -7.23 5.35
C TYR A 207 4.42 -7.44 5.47
N SER A 208 3.76 -7.84 4.38
CA SER A 208 2.30 -8.04 4.36
C SER A 208 1.97 -9.49 4.06
N ILE A 209 0.92 -10.01 4.72
CA ILE A 209 0.38 -11.35 4.48
C ILE A 209 -1.08 -11.22 4.09
N HIS A 210 -1.41 -11.84 2.97
CA HIS A 210 -2.71 -11.81 2.33
C HIS A 210 -3.32 -13.20 2.32
N ALA A 211 -4.61 -13.24 2.60
CA ALA A 211 -5.47 -14.37 2.31
C ALA A 211 -5.92 -14.33 0.85
N PHE A 212 -6.04 -15.49 0.21
CA PHE A 212 -6.66 -15.63 -1.10
C PHE A 212 -7.80 -16.64 -1.07
N ASP A 213 -8.96 -16.20 -1.54
CA ASP A 213 -10.21 -16.96 -1.57
C ASP A 213 -10.97 -16.64 -2.86
N GLU A 214 -11.28 -17.65 -3.68
CA GLU A 214 -12.10 -17.56 -4.91
C GLU A 214 -11.87 -16.33 -5.82
N GLY A 215 -10.63 -15.87 -5.96
CA GLY A 215 -10.28 -14.71 -6.80
C GLY A 215 -10.19 -13.37 -6.07
N LEU A 216 -10.55 -13.35 -4.79
CA LEU A 216 -10.34 -12.24 -3.87
C LEU A 216 -9.01 -12.40 -3.13
N SER A 217 -8.21 -11.32 -3.10
CA SER A 217 -6.98 -11.25 -2.29
C SER A 217 -7.06 -10.06 -1.34
N THR A 218 -7.09 -10.34 -0.04
CA THR A 218 -7.21 -9.31 1.01
C THR A 218 -6.03 -9.35 1.97
N PRO A 219 -5.43 -8.18 2.31
CA PRO A 219 -4.42 -8.11 3.35
C PRO A 219 -5.06 -8.43 4.71
N CYS A 220 -4.36 -9.21 5.51
CA CYS A 220 -4.80 -9.59 6.85
C CYS A 220 -3.77 -9.25 7.92
N VAL A 221 -2.49 -9.21 7.57
CA VAL A 221 -1.40 -8.83 8.48
C VAL A 221 -0.48 -7.83 7.81
N PHE A 222 -0.07 -6.82 8.59
CA PHE A 222 1.03 -5.92 8.26
C PHE A 222 2.07 -5.97 9.38
N ALA A 223 3.32 -6.21 9.05
CA ALA A 223 4.42 -6.23 10.01
C ALA A 223 5.48 -5.19 9.63
N LEU A 224 5.96 -4.46 10.62
CA LEU A 224 7.12 -3.57 10.49
C LEU A 224 8.33 -4.29 11.06
N LEU A 225 9.25 -4.67 10.18
CA LEU A 225 10.39 -5.51 10.52
C LEU A 225 11.69 -4.71 10.47
N ALA A 226 12.57 -4.94 11.45
CA ALA A 226 13.87 -4.28 11.54
C ALA A 226 14.93 -4.87 10.60
N ASP A 227 14.68 -6.05 10.03
CA ASP A 227 15.51 -6.71 9.02
C ASP A 227 14.71 -7.80 8.28
N LYS A 228 15.42 -8.68 7.56
CA LYS A 228 14.90 -9.82 6.79
C LYS A 228 15.58 -11.14 7.18
N LEU A 229 16.00 -11.25 8.43
CA LEU A 229 16.71 -12.42 8.92
C LEU A 229 15.74 -13.54 9.31
N GLU A 230 16.21 -14.78 9.25
CA GLU A 230 15.42 -15.96 9.59
C GLU A 230 14.83 -15.92 11.00
N PRO A 231 15.55 -15.50 12.07
CA PRO A 231 14.97 -15.37 13.41
C PRO A 231 13.80 -14.38 13.47
N THR A 232 13.90 -13.26 12.75
CA THR A 232 12.84 -12.24 12.67
C THR A 232 11.57 -12.82 12.05
N TYR A 233 11.70 -13.58 10.97
CA TYR A 233 10.56 -14.25 10.36
C TYR A 233 10.03 -15.41 11.18
N HIS A 234 10.90 -16.19 11.83
CA HIS A 234 10.49 -17.22 12.76
C HIS A 234 9.56 -16.64 13.83
N ASP A 235 9.97 -15.55 14.48
CA ASP A 235 9.17 -14.93 15.54
C ASP A 235 7.86 -14.37 14.99
N LEU A 236 7.88 -13.70 13.83
CA LEU A 236 6.68 -13.22 13.15
C LEU A 236 5.66 -14.36 12.91
N PHE A 237 6.08 -15.42 12.23
CA PHE A 237 5.17 -16.52 11.89
C PHE A 237 4.74 -17.30 13.14
N SER A 238 5.64 -17.52 14.11
CA SER A 238 5.28 -18.17 15.37
C SER A 238 4.22 -17.40 16.17
N ILE A 239 4.32 -16.06 16.25
CA ILE A 239 3.29 -15.22 16.88
C ILE A 239 1.95 -15.36 16.15
N LEU A 240 1.95 -15.33 14.81
CA LEU A 240 0.74 -15.46 14.02
C LEU A 240 0.09 -16.84 14.17
N MET A 241 0.87 -17.91 14.07
CA MET A 241 0.39 -19.29 14.20
C MET A 241 -0.17 -19.56 15.60
N ASN A 242 0.49 -19.06 16.64
CA ASN A 242 -0.01 -19.15 18.01
C ASN A 242 -1.34 -18.39 18.17
N ARG A 243 -1.43 -17.17 17.63
CA ARG A 243 -2.67 -16.39 17.70
C ARG A 243 -3.82 -17.03 16.92
N ILE A 244 -3.55 -17.63 15.77
CA ILE A 244 -4.55 -18.41 15.01
C ILE A 244 -5.03 -19.60 15.84
N LYS A 245 -4.11 -20.34 16.47
CA LYS A 245 -4.45 -21.48 17.32
C LYS A 245 -5.30 -21.06 18.52
N GLU A 246 -4.97 -19.95 19.17
CA GLU A 246 -5.74 -19.37 20.28
C GLU A 246 -7.18 -18.99 19.87
N LYS A 247 -7.39 -18.49 18.64
CA LYS A 247 -8.67 -17.95 18.20
C LYS A 247 -9.58 -18.95 17.48
N SER A 248 -9.03 -19.73 16.55
CA SER A 248 -9.82 -20.59 15.66
C SER A 248 -9.61 -22.08 15.93
N ASN A 249 -8.60 -22.44 16.74
CA ASN A 249 -8.19 -23.82 17.06
C ASN A 249 -7.94 -24.73 15.82
N THR A 250 -7.89 -24.15 14.62
CA THR A 250 -7.71 -24.83 13.33
C THR A 250 -6.93 -23.90 12.41
N ILE A 251 -6.05 -24.47 11.58
CA ILE A 251 -5.41 -23.76 10.47
C ILE A 251 -5.54 -24.61 9.20
N GLN A 252 -6.13 -24.05 8.16
CA GLN A 252 -6.36 -24.73 6.87
C GLN A 252 -5.28 -24.43 5.82
N LEU A 253 -4.25 -23.67 6.19
CA LEU A 253 -3.18 -23.25 5.29
C LEU A 253 -2.49 -24.46 4.65
N GLU A 254 -2.65 -24.61 3.33
CA GLU A 254 -2.01 -25.65 2.54
C GLU A 254 -0.74 -25.14 1.85
N CYS A 255 -0.72 -23.86 1.49
CA CYS A 255 0.40 -23.28 0.76
C CYS A 255 0.53 -21.77 0.99
N ILE A 256 1.78 -21.33 1.18
CA ILE A 256 2.16 -19.93 1.14
C ILE A 256 2.97 -19.63 -0.12
N THR A 257 2.61 -18.57 -0.84
CA THR A 257 3.39 -18.06 -1.96
C THR A 257 4.14 -16.81 -1.53
N ILE A 258 5.47 -16.85 -1.66
CA ILE A 258 6.38 -15.79 -1.24
C ILE A 258 7.26 -15.32 -2.40
N ASP A 259 7.98 -14.23 -2.22
CA ASP A 259 9.16 -13.94 -3.06
C ASP A 259 10.31 -14.94 -2.75
N TYR A 260 11.37 -14.93 -3.55
CA TYR A 260 12.55 -15.79 -3.40
C TYR A 260 13.45 -15.36 -2.24
N GLU A 261 12.88 -15.36 -1.04
CA GLU A 261 13.56 -15.04 0.20
C GLU A 261 13.86 -16.30 1.02
N LEU A 262 15.15 -16.63 1.12
CA LEU A 262 15.62 -17.85 1.76
C LEU A 262 15.26 -17.93 3.25
N ALA A 263 15.24 -16.78 3.94
CA ALA A 263 14.92 -16.71 5.36
C ALA A 263 13.49 -17.22 5.64
N VAL A 264 12.49 -16.74 4.89
CA VAL A 264 11.10 -17.19 5.05
C VAL A 264 10.96 -18.66 4.66
N LYS A 265 11.57 -19.08 3.55
CA LYS A 265 11.58 -20.50 3.14
C LYS A 265 12.10 -21.40 4.25
N ASN A 266 13.24 -21.06 4.85
CA ASN A 266 13.84 -21.85 5.93
C ASN A 266 12.92 -21.95 7.15
N VAL A 267 12.19 -20.89 7.50
CA VAL A 267 11.22 -20.93 8.61
C VAL A 267 10.15 -21.98 8.34
N PHE A 268 9.54 -21.97 7.14
CA PHE A 268 8.50 -22.93 6.79
C PHE A 268 9.03 -24.36 6.69
N ASP A 269 10.18 -24.57 6.05
CA ASP A 269 10.78 -25.90 5.94
C ASP A 269 11.11 -26.52 7.31
N LYS A 270 11.60 -25.70 8.25
CA LYS A 270 12.00 -26.15 9.59
C LYS A 270 10.82 -26.31 10.55
N HIS A 271 9.89 -25.37 10.57
CA HIS A 271 8.86 -25.27 11.62
C HIS A 271 7.46 -25.67 11.12
N TYR A 272 7.21 -25.61 9.82
CA TYR A 272 5.90 -25.89 9.23
C TYR A 272 6.00 -26.78 7.96
N PRO A 273 6.65 -27.96 8.03
CA PRO A 273 7.00 -28.77 6.85
C PRO A 273 5.79 -29.33 6.07
N HIS A 274 4.59 -29.27 6.64
CA HIS A 274 3.34 -29.66 5.99
C HIS A 274 2.77 -28.57 5.08
N ILE A 275 3.22 -27.32 5.24
CA ILE A 275 2.79 -26.19 4.42
C ILE A 275 3.71 -26.08 3.20
N LYS A 276 3.13 -26.09 2.00
CA LYS A 276 3.90 -25.92 0.77
C LYS A 276 4.37 -24.48 0.63
N VAL A 277 5.64 -24.28 0.32
CA VAL A 277 6.19 -22.96 -0.02
C VAL A 277 6.35 -22.88 -1.53
N LYS A 278 5.67 -21.91 -2.16
CA LYS A 278 5.87 -21.58 -3.58
C LYS A 278 6.50 -20.21 -3.75
N GLY A 279 7.33 -20.09 -4.77
CA GLY A 279 7.88 -18.82 -5.22
C GLY A 279 6.94 -18.14 -6.21
N CYS A 280 6.89 -16.82 -6.22
CA CYS A 280 6.14 -16.06 -7.22
C CYS A 280 6.71 -16.26 -8.64
N LEU A 281 5.91 -16.69 -9.62
CA LEU A 281 6.33 -16.91 -11.02
C LEU A 281 6.85 -15.63 -11.68
N PHE A 282 6.28 -14.47 -11.32
CA PHE A 282 6.73 -13.18 -11.83
C PHE A 282 8.15 -12.87 -11.36
N HIS A 283 8.43 -13.04 -10.07
CA HIS A 283 9.76 -12.83 -9.51
C HIS A 283 10.78 -13.84 -10.03
N TYR A 284 10.38 -15.09 -10.27
CA TYR A 284 11.20 -16.09 -10.96
C TYR A 284 11.64 -15.60 -12.34
N GLY A 285 10.69 -15.25 -13.20
CA GLY A 285 10.98 -14.73 -14.53
C GLY A 285 11.84 -13.46 -14.50
N LYS A 286 11.52 -12.53 -13.59
CA LYS A 286 12.28 -11.28 -13.39
C LYS A 286 13.72 -11.57 -12.96
N ALA A 287 13.94 -12.53 -12.06
CA ALA A 287 15.27 -12.92 -11.61
C ALA A 287 16.10 -13.56 -12.74
N LEU A 288 15.51 -14.48 -13.51
CA LEU A 288 16.15 -15.06 -14.68
C LEU A 288 16.53 -13.98 -15.70
N PHE A 289 15.58 -13.09 -16.04
CA PHE A 289 15.81 -12.04 -17.02
C PHE A 289 16.87 -11.05 -16.57
N ARG A 290 16.84 -10.64 -15.29
CA ARG A 290 17.89 -9.78 -14.73
C ARG A 290 19.27 -10.43 -14.83
N LYS A 291 19.39 -11.72 -14.52
CA LYS A 291 20.68 -12.42 -14.70
C LYS A 291 21.11 -12.43 -16.15
N PHE A 292 20.19 -12.73 -17.07
CA PHE A 292 20.44 -12.75 -18.51
C PHE A 292 20.96 -11.39 -19.01
N MET A 293 20.35 -10.29 -18.54
CA MET A 293 20.78 -8.92 -18.88
C MET A 293 22.14 -8.57 -18.28
N ASN A 294 22.44 -9.01 -17.05
CA ASN A 294 23.73 -8.80 -16.39
C ASN A 294 24.89 -9.55 -17.08
N LEU A 295 24.58 -10.50 -17.96
CA LEU A 295 25.55 -11.21 -18.79
C LEU A 295 25.70 -10.56 -20.17
N ASN A 296 25.34 -9.27 -20.30
CA ASN A 296 25.45 -8.48 -21.54
C ASN A 296 24.62 -8.99 -22.72
N LEU A 297 23.64 -9.87 -22.50
CA LEU A 297 22.76 -10.42 -23.54
C LEU A 297 21.60 -9.50 -23.92
N LYS A 298 21.59 -8.23 -23.46
CA LYS A 298 20.49 -7.31 -23.70
C LYS A 298 20.27 -7.03 -25.19
N LYS A 299 21.33 -6.65 -25.90
CA LYS A 299 21.27 -6.35 -27.34
C LYS A 299 20.92 -7.61 -28.14
N ALA A 300 21.59 -8.73 -27.83
CA ALA A 300 21.30 -10.03 -28.40
C ALA A 300 19.83 -10.44 -28.23
N TYR A 301 19.25 -10.28 -27.03
CA TYR A 301 17.84 -10.60 -26.78
C TYR A 301 16.87 -9.70 -27.57
N GLN A 302 17.27 -8.48 -27.90
CA GLN A 302 16.47 -7.53 -28.69
C GLN A 302 16.52 -7.82 -30.19
N ASP A 303 17.68 -8.24 -30.69
CA ASP A 303 17.96 -8.39 -32.11
C ASP A 303 17.77 -9.84 -32.61
N ASP A 304 18.04 -10.83 -31.74
CA ASP A 304 17.97 -12.26 -32.08
C ASP A 304 16.64 -12.86 -31.57
N GLU A 305 15.77 -13.23 -32.51
CA GLU A 305 14.52 -13.91 -32.20
C GLU A 305 14.72 -15.31 -31.61
N SER A 306 15.71 -16.07 -32.10
CA SER A 306 15.98 -17.44 -31.65
C SER A 306 16.42 -17.47 -30.18
N LEU A 307 17.31 -16.56 -29.77
CA LEU A 307 17.74 -16.41 -28.39
C LEU A 307 16.57 -16.03 -27.48
N ARG A 308 15.71 -15.12 -27.96
CA ARG A 308 14.53 -14.66 -27.23
C ARG A 308 13.52 -15.78 -27.01
N ILE A 309 13.27 -16.58 -28.04
CA ILE A 309 12.39 -17.76 -27.95
C ILE A 309 13.01 -18.78 -26.99
N TRP A 310 14.29 -19.10 -27.14
CA TRP A 310 15.01 -20.03 -26.27
C TRP A 310 14.91 -19.64 -24.80
N PHE A 311 15.20 -18.37 -24.47
CA PHE A 311 15.13 -17.88 -23.10
C PHE A 311 13.71 -17.96 -22.51
N ARG A 312 12.69 -17.59 -23.30
CA ARG A 312 11.29 -17.68 -22.88
C ARG A 312 10.85 -19.12 -22.67
N SER A 313 11.27 -20.04 -23.55
CA SER A 313 11.06 -21.48 -23.39
C SER A 313 11.74 -22.01 -22.13
N PHE A 314 12.96 -21.55 -21.84
CA PHE A 314 13.68 -21.92 -20.62
C PHE A 314 12.97 -21.45 -19.36
N ALA A 315 12.48 -20.21 -19.32
CA ALA A 315 11.66 -19.72 -18.21
C ALA A 315 10.33 -20.51 -18.09
N ALA A 316 9.77 -21.00 -19.19
CA ALA A 316 8.53 -21.77 -19.20
C ALA A 316 8.65 -23.21 -18.66
N ILE A 317 9.85 -23.70 -18.34
CA ILE A 317 10.03 -24.99 -17.66
C ILE A 317 9.24 -25.04 -16.35
N ALA A 318 9.12 -23.90 -15.65
CA ALA A 318 8.30 -23.75 -14.45
C ALA A 318 6.82 -24.11 -14.63
N LEU A 319 6.33 -24.23 -15.86
CA LEU A 319 4.93 -24.51 -16.17
C LEU A 319 4.71 -25.94 -16.68
N LEU A 320 5.76 -26.76 -16.76
CA LEU A 320 5.67 -28.19 -17.13
C LEU A 320 5.38 -29.08 -15.91
N PRO A 321 4.81 -30.28 -16.14
CA PRO A 321 4.82 -31.32 -15.11
C PRO A 321 6.22 -31.49 -14.52
N GLU A 322 6.33 -31.62 -13.20
CA GLU A 322 7.63 -31.75 -12.52
C GLU A 322 8.45 -32.91 -13.08
N THR A 323 7.81 -34.02 -13.41
CA THR A 323 8.40 -35.21 -14.04
C THR A 323 9.00 -34.95 -15.43
N ASN A 324 8.70 -33.83 -16.08
CA ASN A 324 9.22 -33.46 -17.39
C ASN A 324 10.20 -32.29 -17.35
N MET A 325 10.43 -31.68 -16.18
CA MET A 325 11.28 -30.50 -16.05
C MET A 325 12.74 -30.81 -16.36
N ASP A 326 13.27 -31.93 -15.85
CA ASP A 326 14.68 -32.31 -16.06
C ASP A 326 14.97 -32.59 -17.54
N GLU A 327 14.08 -33.33 -18.19
CA GLU A 327 14.21 -33.62 -19.62
C GLU A 327 14.09 -32.34 -20.45
N ALA A 328 13.21 -31.40 -20.09
CA ALA A 328 13.08 -30.10 -20.76
C ALA A 328 14.33 -29.25 -20.59
N ASN A 329 14.91 -29.25 -19.39
CA ASN A 329 16.14 -28.54 -19.09
C ASN A 329 17.30 -29.10 -19.93
N HIS A 330 17.44 -30.43 -20.01
CA HIS A 330 18.45 -31.08 -20.84
C HIS A 330 18.28 -30.73 -22.34
N TYR A 331 17.06 -30.80 -22.86
CA TYR A 331 16.75 -30.43 -24.25
C TYR A 331 17.10 -28.98 -24.57
N LEU A 332 16.77 -28.02 -23.69
CA LEU A 332 17.08 -26.62 -23.93
C LEU A 332 18.58 -26.33 -23.81
N ARG A 333 19.33 -27.10 -23.01
CA ARG A 333 20.79 -26.99 -22.96
C ARG A 333 21.46 -27.50 -24.23
N SER A 334 20.95 -28.58 -24.83
CA SER A 334 21.49 -29.11 -26.09
C SER A 334 21.12 -28.24 -27.30
N THR A 335 20.01 -27.50 -27.22
CA THR A 335 19.52 -26.61 -28.30
C THR A 335 19.80 -25.13 -28.07
N LYS A 336 20.72 -24.80 -27.15
CA LYS A 336 21.11 -23.41 -26.85
C LYS A 336 21.76 -22.73 -28.07
N PRO A 337 21.48 -21.42 -28.32
CA PRO A 337 22.15 -20.67 -29.38
C PRO A 337 23.68 -20.64 -29.23
N LEU A 338 24.41 -20.99 -30.30
CA LEU A 338 25.87 -21.08 -30.29
C LEU A 338 26.57 -19.71 -30.31
N LEU A 339 25.93 -18.70 -30.89
CA LEU A 339 26.50 -17.35 -31.04
C LEU A 339 26.83 -16.66 -29.70
N TYR A 340 26.18 -17.09 -28.62
CA TYR A 340 26.31 -16.53 -27.26
C TYR A 340 26.58 -17.61 -26.22
N GLU A 341 27.24 -18.71 -26.64
CA GLU A 341 27.37 -19.91 -25.83
C GLU A 341 28.01 -19.64 -24.46
N LYS A 342 29.06 -18.82 -24.41
CA LYS A 342 29.78 -18.49 -23.17
C LYS A 342 28.85 -17.84 -22.14
N GLU A 343 28.12 -16.81 -22.54
CA GLU A 343 27.19 -16.08 -21.68
C GLU A 343 26.03 -16.97 -21.26
N ILE A 344 25.52 -17.82 -22.17
CA ILE A 344 24.44 -18.76 -21.85
C ILE A 344 24.90 -19.81 -20.84
N ILE A 345 26.12 -20.34 -20.95
CA ILE A 345 26.67 -21.28 -19.95
C ILE A 345 26.72 -20.61 -18.57
N LEU A 346 27.18 -19.36 -18.47
CA LEU A 346 27.18 -18.62 -17.21
C LEU A 346 25.77 -18.37 -16.64
N PHE A 347 24.77 -18.22 -17.51
CA PHE A 347 23.37 -18.15 -17.11
C PHE A 347 22.87 -19.49 -16.55
N LEU A 348 23.20 -20.59 -17.21
CA LEU A 348 22.82 -21.95 -16.81
C LEU A 348 23.48 -22.34 -15.48
N ASP A 349 24.76 -22.01 -15.27
CA ASP A 349 25.47 -22.22 -14.00
C ASP A 349 24.79 -21.47 -12.84
N TYR A 350 24.35 -20.24 -13.10
CA TYR A 350 23.57 -19.48 -12.12
C TYR A 350 22.23 -20.15 -11.82
N HIS A 351 21.54 -20.64 -12.85
CA HIS A 351 20.29 -21.34 -12.69
C HIS A 351 20.49 -22.59 -11.83
N ASP A 352 21.51 -23.41 -12.08
CA ASP A 352 21.73 -24.65 -11.31
C ASP A 352 22.05 -24.36 -9.84
N LYS A 353 22.87 -23.34 -9.57
CA LYS A 353 23.20 -22.92 -8.19
C LYS A 353 22.01 -22.31 -7.44
N THR A 354 21.01 -21.80 -8.14
CA THR A 354 19.90 -21.03 -7.53
C THR A 354 18.58 -21.77 -7.54
N TYR A 355 18.32 -22.53 -8.59
CA TYR A 355 17.07 -23.21 -8.92
C TYR A 355 17.22 -24.71 -9.25
N GLY A 356 18.42 -25.29 -9.13
CA GLY A 356 18.62 -26.73 -9.26
C GLY A 356 17.92 -27.55 -8.16
N ILE A 357 17.87 -28.88 -8.32
CA ILE A 357 17.20 -29.82 -7.39
C ILE A 357 17.68 -29.66 -5.94
N ASN A 358 19.00 -29.52 -5.74
CA ASN A 358 19.63 -29.37 -4.43
C ASN A 358 20.06 -27.92 -4.14
N SER A 359 19.32 -26.95 -4.67
CA SER A 359 19.66 -25.53 -4.58
C SER A 359 18.85 -24.79 -3.51
N ARG A 360 19.10 -23.48 -3.41
CA ARG A 360 18.38 -22.57 -2.50
C ARG A 360 16.87 -22.57 -2.78
N PHE A 361 16.46 -22.69 -4.04
CA PHE A 361 15.06 -22.60 -4.46
C PHE A 361 14.71 -23.74 -5.44
N PRO A 362 14.44 -24.96 -4.94
CA PRO A 362 14.29 -26.14 -5.78
C PRO A 362 13.08 -26.08 -6.73
N PRO A 363 13.00 -26.97 -7.75
CA PRO A 363 11.88 -27.07 -8.69
C PRO A 363 10.51 -27.07 -8.06
N THR A 364 10.33 -27.75 -6.93
CA THR A 364 9.06 -27.81 -6.19
C THR A 364 8.55 -26.44 -5.74
N MET A 365 9.45 -25.47 -5.53
CA MET A 365 9.11 -24.10 -5.12
C MET A 365 8.67 -23.24 -6.31
N TYR A 366 9.36 -23.30 -7.45
CA TYR A 366 9.06 -22.44 -8.61
C TYR A 366 8.17 -23.11 -9.67
N ASN A 367 7.83 -24.40 -9.51
CA ASN A 367 6.90 -25.08 -10.39
C ASN A 367 5.47 -24.57 -10.16
N HIS A 368 4.75 -24.28 -11.25
CA HIS A 368 3.36 -23.84 -11.27
C HIS A 368 2.50 -24.66 -12.24
N TYR A 369 2.91 -25.88 -12.58
CA TYR A 369 2.07 -26.78 -13.35
C TYR A 369 0.76 -27.07 -12.62
N ARG A 370 -0.36 -26.93 -13.35
CA ARG A 370 -1.73 -27.03 -12.84
C ARG A 370 -2.02 -26.16 -11.59
N ASN A 371 -1.23 -25.12 -11.34
CA ASN A 371 -1.57 -24.11 -10.35
C ASN A 371 -2.67 -23.21 -10.91
N LEU A 372 -3.90 -23.38 -10.42
CA LEU A 372 -5.06 -22.58 -10.81
C LEU A 372 -5.21 -21.28 -10.01
N ASN A 373 -4.49 -21.17 -8.89
CA ASN A 373 -4.42 -19.97 -8.08
C ASN A 373 -3.49 -18.92 -8.72
N PRO A 374 -3.51 -17.67 -8.24
CA PRO A 374 -2.59 -16.65 -8.69
C PRO A 374 -1.13 -17.13 -8.61
N ARG A 375 -0.45 -17.12 -9.76
CA ARG A 375 0.98 -17.44 -9.88
C ARG A 375 1.87 -16.23 -9.60
N THR A 376 1.26 -15.06 -9.43
CA THR A 376 1.96 -13.79 -9.22
C THR A 376 1.37 -13.04 -8.04
N THR A 377 2.17 -12.22 -7.39
CA THR A 377 1.78 -11.33 -6.29
C THR A 377 1.27 -9.98 -6.79
N ASN A 378 0.70 -9.91 -8.01
CA ASN A 378 0.24 -8.67 -8.63
C ASN A 378 -0.74 -7.87 -7.76
N TYR A 379 -1.54 -8.55 -6.94
CA TYR A 379 -2.44 -7.90 -6.00
C TYR A 379 -1.66 -7.13 -4.93
N LEU A 380 -0.63 -7.75 -4.33
CA LEU A 380 0.25 -7.14 -3.34
C LEU A 380 1.03 -5.97 -3.95
N GLU A 381 1.67 -6.18 -5.10
CA GLU A 381 2.39 -5.12 -5.83
C GLU A 381 1.47 -3.96 -6.23
N GLY A 382 0.23 -4.27 -6.64
CA GLY A 382 -0.79 -3.28 -6.95
C GLY A 382 -1.11 -2.40 -5.74
N ARG A 383 -1.27 -3.00 -4.55
CA ARG A 383 -1.50 -2.28 -3.30
C ARG A 383 -0.28 -1.47 -2.87
N HIS A 384 0.93 -2.06 -2.90
CA HIS A 384 2.19 -1.35 -2.66
C HIS A 384 2.35 -0.15 -3.60
N ASN A 385 1.93 -0.26 -4.86
CA ASN A 385 1.93 0.85 -5.80
C ASN A 385 0.90 1.94 -5.45
N ARG A 386 -0.27 1.60 -4.90
CA ARG A 386 -1.23 2.60 -4.38
C ARG A 386 -0.62 3.36 -3.21
N TRP A 387 0.07 2.67 -2.31
CA TRP A 387 0.79 3.28 -1.19
C TRP A 387 1.91 4.22 -1.66
N LYS A 388 2.70 3.78 -2.63
CA LYS A 388 3.71 4.61 -3.28
C LYS A 388 3.10 5.87 -3.90
N LYS A 389 1.97 5.76 -4.59
CA LYS A 389 1.23 6.91 -5.15
C LYS A 389 0.66 7.83 -4.08
N ARG A 390 0.29 7.31 -2.90
CA ARG A 390 -0.19 8.11 -1.75
C ARG A 390 0.95 8.92 -1.11
N SER A 391 2.16 8.38 -1.12
CA SER A 391 3.37 8.99 -0.55
C SER A 391 3.89 10.14 -1.43
N THR A 392 4.44 11.21 -0.84
CA THR A 392 5.10 12.32 -1.57
C THR A 392 6.62 12.18 -1.61
N LYS A 393 7.17 11.34 -0.76
CA LYS A 393 8.61 11.04 -0.65
C LYS A 393 8.81 9.55 -0.30
N PRO A 394 10.01 8.99 -0.53
CA PRO A 394 10.38 7.70 0.03
C PRO A 394 10.33 7.75 1.56
N HIS A 395 10.05 6.60 2.18
CA HIS A 395 10.00 6.40 3.63
C HIS A 395 8.99 7.30 4.35
N ASN A 396 7.79 6.76 4.53
CA ASN A 396 6.71 7.42 5.23
C ASN A 396 7.03 7.56 6.72
N ASP A 397 6.48 8.57 7.39
CA ASP A 397 6.55 8.54 8.86
C ASP A 397 5.74 7.36 9.43
N ILE A 398 6.13 6.88 10.61
CA ILE A 398 5.53 5.69 11.24
C ILE A 398 4.01 5.83 11.42
N TYR A 399 3.54 7.00 11.81
CA TYR A 399 2.12 7.23 12.05
C TYR A 399 1.32 7.22 10.76
N MET A 400 1.81 7.88 9.71
CA MET A 400 1.22 7.79 8.37
C MET A 400 1.20 6.34 7.84
N CYS A 401 2.26 5.57 8.10
CA CYS A 401 2.30 4.16 7.74
C CYS A 401 1.21 3.34 8.46
N ILE A 402 1.05 3.52 9.77
CA ILE A 402 0.00 2.84 10.55
C ILE A 402 -1.39 3.24 10.05
N ASP A 403 -1.61 4.53 9.77
CA ASP A 403 -2.89 5.02 9.25
C ASP A 403 -3.20 4.45 7.84
N MET A 404 -2.17 4.16 7.04
CA MET A 404 -2.33 3.44 5.78
C MET A 404 -2.75 1.99 6.00
N PHE A 405 -2.20 1.31 7.01
CA PHE A 405 -2.60 -0.05 7.36
C PHE A 405 -4.05 -0.11 7.83
N LYS A 406 -4.47 0.84 8.68
CA LYS A 406 -5.87 0.92 9.14
C LYS A 406 -6.85 1.11 7.99
N HIS A 407 -6.53 2.00 7.05
CA HIS A 407 -7.38 2.25 5.90
C HIS A 407 -7.48 1.02 4.99
N GLU A 408 -6.36 0.32 4.75
CA GLU A 408 -6.38 -0.92 3.97
C GLU A 408 -7.11 -2.05 4.69
N GLN A 409 -6.98 -2.16 6.01
CA GLN A 409 -7.73 -3.12 6.83
C GLN A 409 -9.24 -2.86 6.73
N LEU A 410 -9.68 -1.60 6.81
CA LEU A 410 -11.09 -1.24 6.64
C LEU A 410 -11.62 -1.66 5.27
N LEU A 411 -10.90 -1.31 4.19
CA LEU A 411 -11.29 -1.67 2.83
C LEU A 411 -11.29 -3.19 2.60
N ALA A 412 -10.29 -3.89 3.14
CA ALA A 412 -10.21 -5.35 3.07
C ALA A 412 -11.38 -6.02 3.81
N SER A 413 -11.77 -5.48 4.96
CA SER A 413 -12.92 -5.96 5.72
C SER A 413 -14.23 -5.80 4.95
N ASP A 414 -14.44 -4.65 4.29
CA ASP A 414 -15.61 -4.43 3.42
C ASP A 414 -15.60 -5.41 2.23
N GLU A 415 -14.45 -5.58 1.57
CA GLU A 415 -14.29 -6.51 0.45
C GLU A 415 -14.65 -7.95 0.86
N ARG A 416 -14.22 -8.41 2.04
CA ARG A 416 -14.55 -9.75 2.56
C ARG A 416 -16.03 -9.90 2.90
N GLN A 417 -16.61 -8.95 3.64
CA GLN A 417 -18.02 -9.01 4.02
C GLN A 417 -18.92 -9.06 2.78
N ARG A 418 -18.57 -8.29 1.74
CA ARG A 418 -19.29 -8.33 0.47
C ARG A 418 -19.15 -9.68 -0.23
N HIS A 419 -17.95 -10.28 -0.22
CA HIS A 419 -17.70 -11.59 -0.80
C HIS A 419 -18.48 -12.68 -0.09
N GLU A 420 -18.48 -12.68 1.24
CA GLU A 420 -19.27 -13.59 2.10
C GLU A 420 -20.78 -13.43 1.84
N ALA A 421 -21.23 -12.21 1.53
CA ALA A 421 -22.61 -11.93 1.11
C ALA A 421 -22.92 -12.32 -0.36
N GLY A 422 -21.99 -12.94 -1.08
CA GLY A 422 -22.17 -13.41 -2.46
C GLY A 422 -21.84 -12.39 -3.55
N ALA A 423 -21.18 -11.28 -3.22
CA ALA A 423 -20.72 -10.33 -4.23
C ALA A 423 -19.55 -10.91 -5.04
N ALA A 424 -19.60 -10.74 -6.37
CA ALA A 424 -18.54 -11.20 -7.24
C ALA A 424 -17.19 -10.54 -6.92
N PRO A 425 -16.06 -11.27 -7.03
CA PRO A 425 -14.73 -10.74 -6.77
C PRO A 425 -14.34 -9.66 -7.79
N PRO A 426 -13.30 -8.86 -7.50
CA PRO A 426 -12.82 -7.82 -8.40
C PRO A 426 -12.53 -8.34 -9.82
N LYS A 427 -13.00 -7.62 -10.84
CA LYS A 427 -12.79 -7.99 -12.24
C LYS A 427 -11.29 -8.10 -12.55
N ARG A 428 -10.89 -9.29 -12.99
CA ARG A 428 -9.52 -9.58 -13.41
C ARG A 428 -9.24 -8.95 -14.78
N ARG A 429 -7.99 -8.52 -15.02
CA ARG A 429 -7.60 -7.92 -16.30
C ARG A 429 -7.78 -8.94 -17.43
N LYS A 430 -8.40 -8.53 -18.54
CA LYS A 430 -8.64 -9.38 -19.72
C LYS A 430 -7.37 -10.09 -20.21
N LYS A 431 -6.23 -9.39 -20.22
CA LYS A 431 -4.92 -9.96 -20.58
C LYS A 431 -4.52 -11.14 -19.68
N THR A 432 -4.77 -11.05 -18.37
CA THR A 432 -4.48 -12.12 -17.40
C THR A 432 -5.37 -13.33 -17.67
N LEU A 433 -6.69 -13.11 -17.80
CA LEU A 433 -7.64 -14.20 -18.10
C LEU A 433 -7.27 -14.95 -19.38
N ILE A 434 -6.96 -14.21 -20.45
CA ILE A 434 -6.54 -14.78 -21.73
C ILE A 434 -5.24 -15.59 -21.57
N ALA A 435 -4.27 -15.12 -20.78
CA ALA A 435 -3.02 -15.84 -20.57
C ALA A 435 -3.25 -17.17 -19.84
N GLU A 436 -4.11 -17.18 -18.82
CA GLU A 436 -4.45 -18.37 -18.05
C GLU A 436 -5.25 -19.38 -18.86
N GLU A 437 -6.25 -18.93 -19.62
CA GLU A 437 -7.02 -19.79 -20.50
C GLU A 437 -6.11 -20.42 -21.57
N SER A 438 -5.20 -19.62 -22.14
CA SER A 438 -4.21 -20.11 -23.11
C SER A 438 -3.32 -21.19 -22.49
N LEU A 439 -2.85 -20.98 -21.25
CA LEU A 439 -2.01 -21.96 -20.55
C LEU A 439 -2.78 -23.23 -20.19
N SER A 440 -4.03 -23.11 -19.74
CA SER A 440 -4.88 -24.28 -19.47
C SER A 440 -5.04 -25.15 -20.72
N ARG A 441 -5.34 -24.53 -21.87
CA ARG A 441 -5.42 -25.25 -23.15
C ARG A 441 -4.09 -25.88 -23.56
N LEU A 442 -2.96 -25.25 -23.25
CA LEU A 442 -1.64 -25.82 -23.51
C LEU A 442 -1.38 -27.05 -22.63
N TRP A 443 -1.76 -27.01 -21.35
CA TRP A 443 -1.68 -28.18 -20.47
C TRP A 443 -2.55 -29.33 -20.98
N ASP A 444 -3.81 -29.07 -21.32
CA ASP A 444 -4.72 -30.09 -21.82
C ASP A 444 -4.20 -30.74 -23.11
N LYS A 445 -3.62 -29.95 -24.02
CA LYS A 445 -3.00 -30.45 -25.25
C LYS A 445 -1.75 -31.27 -24.99
N LEU A 446 -0.92 -30.86 -24.03
CA LEU A 446 0.29 -31.58 -23.66
C LEU A 446 -0.06 -32.95 -23.05
N GLU A 447 -1.00 -32.99 -22.12
CA GLU A 447 -1.45 -34.22 -21.45
C GLU A 447 -2.12 -35.21 -22.41
N LYS A 448 -2.83 -34.69 -23.42
CA LYS A 448 -3.42 -35.51 -24.49
C LYS A 448 -2.42 -35.88 -25.60
N ASN A 449 -1.13 -35.59 -25.42
CA ASN A 449 -0.08 -35.79 -26.42
C ASN A 449 -0.36 -35.13 -27.78
N GLN A 450 -1.17 -34.07 -27.82
CA GLN A 450 -1.53 -33.35 -29.05
C GLN A 450 -0.46 -32.32 -29.45
N ILE A 451 0.38 -31.90 -28.51
CA ILE A 451 1.54 -31.05 -28.75
C ILE A 451 2.77 -31.66 -28.09
N THR A 452 3.93 -31.46 -28.72
CA THR A 452 5.20 -31.83 -28.10
C THR A 452 5.54 -30.84 -26.98
N ARG A 453 6.42 -31.28 -26.08
CA ARG A 453 6.98 -30.45 -25.01
C ARG A 453 7.65 -29.18 -25.53
N ASP A 454 8.40 -29.23 -26.64
CA ASP A 454 8.98 -28.03 -27.28
C ASP A 454 7.88 -27.03 -27.70
N LYS A 455 6.81 -27.52 -28.34
CA LYS A 455 5.66 -26.67 -28.73
C LYS A 455 4.98 -26.05 -27.51
N PHE A 456 4.85 -26.82 -26.42
CA PHE A 456 4.33 -26.30 -25.14
C PHE A 456 5.23 -25.17 -24.61
N LEU A 457 6.54 -25.40 -24.48
CA LEU A 457 7.49 -24.44 -23.92
C LEU A 457 7.50 -23.13 -24.71
N LYS A 458 7.51 -23.20 -26.05
CA LYS A 458 7.42 -22.02 -26.92
C LYS A 458 6.11 -21.25 -26.70
N GLY A 459 4.97 -21.96 -26.64
CA GLY A 459 3.66 -21.35 -26.44
C GLY A 459 3.50 -20.70 -25.06
N ALA A 460 3.89 -21.40 -24.00
CA ALA A 460 3.84 -20.92 -22.63
C ALA A 460 4.84 -19.77 -22.40
N GLY A 461 6.05 -19.91 -22.95
CA GLY A 461 7.10 -18.89 -22.96
C GLY A 461 6.63 -17.58 -23.59
N LEU A 462 5.99 -17.65 -24.76
CA LEU A 462 5.42 -16.49 -25.42
C LEU A 462 4.30 -15.85 -24.59
N ARG A 463 3.53 -16.60 -23.80
CA ARG A 463 2.38 -16.03 -23.08
C ARG A 463 2.75 -15.37 -21.75
N TYR A 464 3.65 -15.99 -20.98
CA TYR A 464 4.00 -15.53 -19.63
C TYR A 464 5.31 -14.74 -19.57
N PHE A 465 6.21 -14.94 -20.52
CA PHE A 465 7.57 -14.40 -20.51
C PHE A 465 7.83 -13.44 -21.69
N GLN A 466 6.79 -12.97 -22.39
CA GLN A 466 6.97 -12.04 -23.51
C GLN A 466 7.41 -10.63 -23.09
N TYR A 467 6.85 -10.09 -22.01
CA TYR A 467 6.97 -8.68 -21.63
C TYR A 467 7.91 -8.43 -20.46
N MET A 468 8.96 -9.23 -20.30
CA MET A 468 9.97 -8.96 -19.28
C MET A 468 10.70 -7.65 -19.58
N LYS A 469 10.73 -6.77 -18.59
CA LYS A 469 11.45 -5.49 -18.62
C LYS A 469 12.34 -5.39 -17.38
N ILE A 470 13.48 -4.73 -17.52
CA ILE A 470 14.22 -4.21 -16.36
C ILE A 470 13.53 -2.90 -15.99
N GLU A 471 13.17 -2.74 -14.72
CA GLU A 471 12.73 -1.45 -14.16
C GLU A 471 13.93 -0.56 -13.83
#